data_AF-A0A8T6MST9-F1
#
_entry.id   AF-A0A8T6MST9-F1
#
_cell.length_a   1.000
_cell.length_b   1.000
_cell.length_c   1.000
_cell.angle_alpha   90.00
_cell.angle_beta   90.00
_cell.angle_gamma   90.00
#
_symmetry.space_group_name_H-M   'P 1'
#
loop_
_entity.id
_entity.type
_entity.pdbx_description
1 polymer ?
#
loop_
_entity_poly.entity_id
_entity_poly.type
_entity_poly.pdbx_seq_one_letter_code
_entity_poly.pdbx_strand_id
1 'polypeptide(L)'
;MLTGPKTNGVSPNILLFIRNSTSASLEEFSTETKKLYRESIDSGNLSILDEEKTTLNGKEILIRNSLGQYNTGSQILNMKYRETVFKVDGTFYTITYANTADNFDNSLSKYNQVLDSLVLPESKSGGCLIATAAFGTELAPQVQLLRETRDNVLFSTGSGTAFMTGFNEFYYVFSPTISDWERQSPLFKETIRYTLTPMLWTLSILQFTDIDSESKLLGYGIGIILLNVGIYFIVPTGIILRLKKFIR
;
A
#
# COMPACT_ATOMS: atom_id res chain seq x y z
N MET A 1 14.37 10.38 -2.14
CA MET A 1 15.77 10.10 -2.51
C MET A 1 16.64 10.44 -1.32
N LEU A 2 17.37 9.47 -0.79
CA LEU A 2 18.35 9.68 0.29
C LEU A 2 19.74 9.73 -0.32
N THR A 3 20.55 10.71 0.05
CA THR A 3 21.91 10.88 -0.47
C THR A 3 22.91 10.89 0.67
N GLY A 4 24.02 10.18 0.49
CA GLY A 4 25.13 10.18 1.45
C GLY A 4 26.21 11.23 1.11
N PRO A 5 27.22 11.36 1.99
CA PRO A 5 28.35 12.26 1.75
C PRO A 5 29.10 11.89 0.46
N LYS A 6 29.52 12.90 -0.30
CA LYS A 6 30.24 12.71 -1.56
C LYS A 6 31.59 12.05 -1.33
N THR A 7 31.88 11.03 -2.12
CA THR A 7 33.21 10.40 -2.18
C THR A 7 33.63 10.38 -3.65
N ASN A 8 34.79 10.97 -3.98
CA ASN A 8 35.26 11.15 -5.36
C ASN A 8 34.23 11.82 -6.30
N GLY A 9 33.54 12.85 -5.79
CA GLY A 9 32.60 13.66 -6.58
C GLY A 9 31.19 13.08 -6.74
N VAL A 10 30.96 11.81 -6.37
CA VAL A 10 29.64 11.15 -6.46
C VAL A 10 29.13 10.83 -5.05
N SER A 11 27.85 11.10 -4.80
CA SER A 11 27.17 10.70 -3.56
C SER A 11 26.53 9.32 -3.75
N PRO A 12 26.69 8.38 -2.81
CA PRO A 12 25.83 7.19 -2.80
C PRO A 12 24.38 7.66 -2.63
N ASN A 13 23.46 6.98 -3.30
CA ASN A 13 22.05 7.29 -3.20
C ASN A 13 21.19 6.04 -3.01
N ILE A 14 20.06 6.24 -2.33
CA ILE A 14 19.00 5.25 -2.19
C ILE A 14 17.72 5.88 -2.75
N LEU A 15 17.10 5.17 -3.68
CA LEU A 15 15.83 5.52 -4.30
C LEU A 15 14.80 4.44 -3.99
N LEU A 16 13.56 4.86 -3.72
CA LEU A 16 12.41 3.98 -3.62
C LEU A 16 11.46 4.28 -4.77
N PHE A 17 11.14 3.25 -5.55
CA PHE A 17 10.11 3.29 -6.57
C PHE A 17 8.94 2.41 -6.14
N ILE A 18 7.74 2.91 -6.39
CA ILE A 18 6.49 2.18 -6.17
C ILE A 18 5.83 2.03 -7.54
N ARG A 19 5.50 0.80 -7.92
CA ARG A 19 4.79 0.51 -9.15
C ARG A 19 3.60 -0.41 -8.89
N ASN A 20 2.44 0.03 -9.37
CA ASN A 20 1.30 -0.85 -9.57
C ASN A 20 1.56 -1.60 -10.89
N SER A 21 1.59 -2.93 -10.85
CA SER A 21 1.71 -3.78 -12.04
C SER A 21 0.66 -4.89 -11.97
N THR A 22 0.20 -5.34 -13.13
CA THR A 22 -0.64 -6.54 -13.28
C THR A 22 0.14 -7.83 -13.09
N SER A 23 1.47 -7.75 -12.99
CA SER A 23 2.36 -8.89 -12.77
C SER A 23 1.95 -9.72 -11.55
N ALA A 24 1.78 -11.03 -11.76
CA ALA A 24 1.42 -11.98 -10.72
C ALA A 24 2.61 -12.28 -9.79
N SER A 25 3.84 -12.34 -10.32
CA SER A 25 5.05 -12.70 -9.55
C SER A 25 6.19 -11.68 -9.66
N LEU A 26 7.20 -11.82 -8.79
CA LEU A 26 8.45 -11.04 -8.87
C LEU A 26 9.23 -11.30 -10.16
N GLU A 27 9.13 -12.50 -10.74
CA GLU A 27 9.81 -12.88 -11.99
C GLU A 27 9.17 -12.21 -13.20
N GLU A 28 7.84 -12.18 -13.23
CA GLU A 28 7.09 -11.50 -14.26
C GLU A 28 7.39 -10.00 -14.23
N PHE A 29 7.35 -9.39 -13.04
CA PHE A 29 7.71 -7.99 -12.85
C PHE A 29 9.18 -7.70 -13.23
N SER A 30 10.10 -8.61 -12.87
CA SER A 30 11.51 -8.52 -13.28
C SER A 30 11.65 -8.51 -14.80
N THR A 31 10.94 -9.41 -15.49
CA THR A 31 10.95 -9.53 -16.95
C THR A 31 10.39 -8.28 -17.62
N GLU A 32 9.26 -7.76 -17.14
CA GLU A 32 8.70 -6.49 -17.62
C GLU A 32 9.68 -5.32 -17.43
N THR A 33 10.32 -5.26 -16.26
CA THR A 33 11.30 -4.20 -15.95
C THR A 33 12.52 -4.29 -16.87
N LYS A 34 13.03 -5.49 -17.16
CA LYS A 34 14.15 -5.68 -18.11
C LYS A 34 13.80 -5.23 -19.52
N LYS A 35 12.54 -5.38 -19.95
CA LYS A 35 12.09 -4.84 -21.25
C LYS A 35 12.18 -3.31 -21.29
N LEU A 36 11.90 -2.63 -20.18
CA LEU A 36 12.05 -1.17 -20.09
C LEU A 36 13.50 -0.72 -20.22
N TYR A 37 14.45 -1.52 -19.71
CA TYR A 37 15.88 -1.23 -19.79
C TYR A 37 16.57 -1.79 -21.04
N ARG A 38 15.83 -2.39 -21.96
CA ARG A 38 16.39 -3.10 -23.11
C ARG A 38 17.32 -2.22 -23.93
N GLU A 39 16.96 -0.97 -24.22
CA GLU A 39 17.83 -0.06 -24.98
C GLU A 39 19.18 0.18 -24.30
N SER A 40 19.17 0.39 -22.98
CA SER A 40 20.39 0.57 -22.18
C SER A 40 21.22 -0.71 -22.11
N ILE A 41 20.58 -1.88 -22.10
CA ILE A 41 21.25 -3.18 -22.10
C ILE A 41 21.87 -3.48 -23.47
N ASP A 42 21.10 -3.33 -24.54
CA ASP A 42 21.53 -3.59 -25.93
C ASP A 42 22.66 -2.64 -26.35
N SER A 43 22.67 -1.40 -25.84
CA SER A 43 23.75 -0.42 -26.06
C SER A 43 25.00 -0.64 -25.20
N GLY A 44 24.99 -1.60 -24.27
CA GLY A 44 26.11 -1.87 -23.36
C GLY A 44 26.26 -0.85 -22.22
N ASN A 45 25.35 0.12 -22.12
CA ASN A 45 25.33 1.13 -21.06
C ASN A 45 24.85 0.56 -19.72
N LEU A 46 24.18 -0.59 -19.72
CA LEU A 46 23.74 -1.30 -18.52
C LEU A 46 23.98 -2.81 -18.68
N SER A 47 24.69 -3.41 -17.73
CA SER A 47 24.90 -4.85 -17.67
C SER A 47 24.31 -5.41 -16.38
N ILE A 48 23.43 -6.41 -16.49
CA ILE A 48 22.91 -7.14 -15.33
C ILE A 48 23.95 -8.17 -14.94
N LEU A 49 24.48 -8.07 -13.73
CA LEU A 49 25.54 -8.95 -13.22
C LEU A 49 24.94 -10.24 -12.67
N ASP A 50 23.95 -10.10 -11.80
CA ASP A 50 23.24 -11.20 -11.18
C ASP A 50 21.82 -10.79 -10.76
N GLU A 51 20.97 -11.79 -10.63
CA GLU A 51 19.62 -11.66 -10.11
C GLU A 51 19.30 -12.91 -9.30
N GLU A 52 18.93 -12.73 -8.04
CA GLU A 52 18.65 -13.81 -7.11
C GLU A 52 17.36 -13.56 -6.33
N LYS A 53 16.71 -14.65 -5.93
CA LYS A 53 15.58 -14.61 -5.01
C LYS A 53 16.04 -15.01 -3.63
N THR A 54 15.61 -14.25 -2.64
CA THR A 54 15.91 -14.54 -1.24
C THR A 54 14.73 -14.12 -0.36
N THR A 55 14.90 -14.20 0.95
CA THR A 55 13.89 -13.79 1.92
C THR A 55 14.42 -12.69 2.82
N LEU A 56 13.66 -11.61 2.98
CA LEU A 56 13.91 -10.56 3.97
C LEU A 56 12.71 -10.51 4.90
N ASN A 57 12.94 -10.66 6.21
CA ASN A 57 11.88 -10.70 7.23
C ASN A 57 10.74 -11.68 6.88
N GLY A 58 11.10 -12.86 6.35
CA GLY A 58 10.15 -13.91 5.96
C GLY A 58 9.39 -13.68 4.65
N LYS A 59 9.65 -12.57 3.93
CA LYS A 59 9.04 -12.26 2.64
C LYS A 59 9.99 -12.51 1.48
N GLU A 60 9.47 -13.09 0.40
CA GLU A 60 10.21 -13.26 -0.84
C GLU A 60 10.57 -11.88 -1.41
N ILE A 61 11.86 -11.71 -1.69
CA ILE A 61 12.42 -10.54 -2.36
C ILE A 61 13.28 -10.98 -3.53
N LEU A 62 13.44 -10.10 -4.51
CA LEU A 62 14.36 -10.26 -5.62
C LEU A 62 15.46 -9.22 -5.49
N ILE A 63 16.71 -9.67 -5.48
CA ILE A 63 17.90 -8.82 -5.50
C ILE A 63 18.47 -8.86 -6.91
N ARG A 64 18.77 -7.68 -7.46
CA ARG A 64 19.45 -7.55 -8.74
C ARG A 64 20.64 -6.63 -8.60
N ASN A 65 21.80 -7.10 -9.04
CA ASN A 65 22.99 -6.26 -9.16
C ASN A 65 23.25 -5.94 -10.64
N SER A 66 23.55 -4.68 -10.94
CA SER A 66 23.86 -4.23 -12.29
C SER A 66 24.97 -3.19 -12.33
N LEU A 67 25.66 -3.10 -13.46
CA LEU A 67 26.71 -2.13 -13.75
C LEU A 67 26.24 -1.21 -14.89
N GLY A 68 26.12 0.08 -14.60
CA GLY A 68 25.83 1.12 -15.60
C GLY A 68 27.10 1.89 -15.97
N GLN A 69 27.27 2.19 -17.26
CA GLN A 69 28.34 3.02 -17.78
C GLN A 69 27.75 4.34 -18.28
N TYR A 70 28.21 5.45 -17.72
CA TYR A 70 27.74 6.78 -18.08
C TYR A 70 28.89 7.59 -18.67
N ASN A 71 28.76 7.95 -19.94
CA ASN A 71 29.70 8.83 -20.59
C ASN A 71 29.38 10.28 -20.23
N THR A 72 30.27 10.93 -19.47
CA THR A 72 30.12 12.36 -19.09
C THR A 72 30.80 13.31 -20.08
N GLY A 73 31.24 12.81 -21.24
CA GLY A 73 31.94 13.56 -22.28
C GLY A 73 33.45 13.68 -22.05
N SER A 74 33.91 13.60 -20.80
CA SER A 74 35.34 13.64 -20.45
C SER A 74 35.85 12.33 -19.83
N GLN A 75 34.97 11.52 -19.23
CA GLN A 75 35.31 10.25 -18.58
C GLN A 75 34.13 9.27 -18.66
N ILE A 76 34.42 7.96 -18.59
CA ILE A 76 33.40 6.93 -18.39
C ILE A 76 33.23 6.73 -16.89
N LEU A 77 32.04 7.04 -16.38
CA LEU A 77 31.68 6.82 -14.99
C LEU A 77 30.98 5.47 -14.85
N ASN A 78 31.62 4.55 -14.13
CA ASN A 78 31.06 3.24 -13.82
C ASN A 78 30.26 3.31 -12.52
N MET A 79 28.97 3.03 -12.61
CA MET A 79 28.03 3.01 -11.50
C MET A 79 27.57 1.58 -11.25
N LYS A 80 27.66 1.11 -10.01
CA LYS A 80 27.03 -0.15 -9.59
C LYS A 80 25.70 0.15 -8.92
N TYR A 81 24.75 -0.75 -9.16
CA TYR A 81 23.40 -0.69 -8.62
C TYR A 81 23.07 -2.01 -7.91
N ARG A 82 22.38 -1.91 -6.78
CA ARG A 82 21.66 -3.02 -6.16
C ARG A 82 20.20 -2.65 -6.00
N GLU A 83 19.34 -3.40 -6.66
CA GLU A 83 17.89 -3.28 -6.55
C GLU A 83 17.38 -4.38 -5.64
N THR A 84 16.58 -4.02 -4.64
CA THR A 84 15.80 -4.95 -3.84
C THR A 84 14.33 -4.74 -4.16
N VAL A 85 13.69 -5.78 -4.70
CA VAL A 85 12.31 -5.75 -5.16
C VAL A 85 11.47 -6.66 -4.27
N PHE A 86 10.33 -6.15 -3.80
CA PHE A 86 9.38 -6.93 -3.02
C PHE A 86 7.94 -6.53 -3.37
N LYS A 87 7.01 -7.47 -3.15
CA LYS A 87 5.59 -7.31 -3.43
C LYS A 87 4.80 -7.23 -2.13
N VAL A 88 3.89 -6.26 -2.03
CA VAL A 88 2.89 -6.17 -0.96
C VAL A 88 1.54 -5.88 -1.60
N ASP A 89 0.58 -6.78 -1.38
CA ASP A 89 -0.82 -6.63 -1.79
C ASP A 89 -1.01 -6.20 -3.27
N GLY A 90 -0.23 -6.80 -4.17
CA GLY A 90 -0.28 -6.49 -5.61
C GLY A 90 0.61 -5.33 -6.05
N THR A 91 1.18 -4.57 -5.11
CA THR A 91 2.06 -3.42 -5.39
C THR A 91 3.52 -3.85 -5.28
N PHE A 92 4.33 -3.45 -6.27
CA PHE A 92 5.77 -3.72 -6.29
C PHE A 92 6.54 -2.50 -5.80
N TYR A 93 7.47 -2.75 -4.88
CA TYR A 93 8.37 -1.78 -4.32
C TYR A 93 9.79 -2.13 -4.77
N THR A 94 10.54 -1.15 -5.24
CA THR A 94 11.93 -1.32 -5.65
C THR A 94 12.80 -0.31 -4.94
N ILE A 95 13.73 -0.81 -4.12
CA ILE A 95 14.72 0.01 -3.43
C ILE A 95 16.04 -0.14 -4.18
N THR A 96 16.48 0.92 -4.83
CA THR A 96 17.73 0.96 -5.58
C THR A 96 18.80 1.68 -4.77
N TYR A 97 19.88 1.00 -4.47
CA TYR A 97 21.14 1.58 -4.01
C TYR A 97 22.06 1.77 -5.21
N ALA A 98 22.58 2.99 -5.40
CA ALA A 98 23.58 3.25 -6.43
C ALA A 98 24.81 3.97 -5.87
N ASN A 99 25.98 3.59 -6.39
CA ASN A 99 27.24 4.25 -6.11
C ASN A 99 28.23 4.01 -7.26
N THR A 100 29.33 4.75 -7.27
CA THR A 100 30.49 4.44 -8.13
C THR A 100 30.98 3.02 -7.87
N ALA A 101 31.42 2.33 -8.92
CA ALA A 101 31.87 0.94 -8.84
C ALA A 101 32.96 0.73 -7.78
N ASP A 102 33.87 1.72 -7.63
CA ASP A 102 34.99 1.67 -6.69
C ASP A 102 34.58 1.86 -5.22
N ASN A 103 33.48 2.58 -4.95
CA ASN A 103 33.02 2.87 -3.59
C ASN A 103 31.74 2.09 -3.21
N PHE A 104 31.24 1.23 -4.09
CA PHE A 104 30.00 0.51 -3.89
C PHE A 104 30.03 -0.32 -2.60
N ASP A 105 31.07 -1.14 -2.43
CA ASP A 105 31.18 -2.06 -1.30
C ASP A 105 31.39 -1.30 0.03
N ASN A 106 32.01 -0.11 0.00
CA ASN A 106 32.27 0.71 1.19
C ASN A 106 31.00 1.19 1.90
N SER A 107 29.90 1.37 1.15
CA SER A 107 28.61 1.83 1.70
C SER A 107 27.50 0.80 1.61
N LEU A 108 27.81 -0.40 1.09
CA LEU A 108 26.85 -1.50 0.96
C LEU A 108 26.35 -1.99 2.33
N SER A 109 27.22 -2.01 3.34
CA SER A 109 26.83 -2.40 4.71
C SER A 109 25.77 -1.47 5.31
N LYS A 110 25.85 -0.15 5.03
CA LYS A 110 24.84 0.82 5.47
C LYS A 110 23.52 0.61 4.74
N TYR A 111 23.56 0.29 3.46
CA TYR A 111 22.36 -0.08 2.71
C TYR A 111 21.70 -1.33 3.29
N ASN A 112 22.49 -2.37 3.60
CA ASN A 112 21.96 -3.59 4.23
C ASN A 112 21.32 -3.29 5.59
N GLN A 113 21.92 -2.43 6.42
CA GLN A 113 21.31 -1.99 7.68
C GLN A 113 19.95 -1.30 7.47
N VAL A 114 19.84 -0.46 6.43
CA VAL A 114 18.55 0.15 6.07
C VAL A 114 17.56 -0.95 5.68
N LEU A 115 17.96 -1.92 4.85
CA LEU A 115 17.09 -3.04 4.47
C LEU A 115 16.64 -3.87 5.67
N ASP A 116 17.55 -4.20 6.58
CA ASP A 116 17.24 -5.00 7.77
C ASP A 116 16.27 -4.26 8.71
N SER A 117 16.36 -2.92 8.76
CA SER A 117 15.44 -2.07 9.53
C SER A 117 14.06 -1.91 8.89
N LEU A 118 13.87 -2.33 7.63
CA LEU A 118 12.57 -2.22 6.97
C LEU A 118 11.57 -3.19 7.59
N VAL A 119 10.60 -2.63 8.28
CA VAL A 119 9.35 -3.33 8.58
C VAL A 119 8.55 -3.39 7.29
N LEU A 120 8.74 -4.47 6.52
CA LEU A 120 7.92 -4.71 5.34
C LEU A 120 6.48 -4.91 5.82
N PRO A 121 5.51 -4.11 5.33
CA PRO A 121 4.14 -4.20 5.80
C PRO A 121 3.65 -5.62 5.58
N GLU A 122 3.38 -6.38 6.66
CA GLU A 122 2.96 -7.77 6.55
C GLU A 122 1.80 -7.86 5.57
N SER A 123 1.82 -8.84 4.66
CA SER A 123 0.63 -9.24 3.89
C SER A 123 -0.30 -10.00 4.83
N LYS A 124 -0.57 -9.43 6.01
CA LYS A 124 -1.75 -9.80 6.75
C LYS A 124 -2.87 -9.24 5.91
N SER A 125 -3.79 -10.11 5.54
CA SER A 125 -5.16 -9.81 5.13
C SER A 125 -5.78 -8.88 6.18
N GLY A 126 -5.37 -7.62 6.21
CA GLY A 126 -5.52 -6.66 7.30
C GLY A 126 -5.80 -5.24 6.77
N GLY A 127 -5.74 -5.08 5.45
CA GLY A 127 -6.09 -3.86 4.74
C GLY A 127 -7.60 -3.74 4.53
N CYS A 128 -8.08 -2.50 4.40
CA CYS A 128 -9.48 -2.20 4.09
C CYS A 128 -9.77 -2.48 2.59
N LEU A 129 -9.68 -3.73 2.13
CA LEU A 129 -9.76 -4.15 0.71
C LEU A 129 -10.91 -3.50 -0.08
N ILE A 130 -12.12 -3.55 0.48
CA ILE A 130 -13.33 -2.95 -0.13
C ILE A 130 -13.19 -1.43 -0.23
N ALA A 131 -12.75 -0.76 0.85
CA ALA A 131 -12.58 0.68 0.84
C ALA A 131 -11.46 1.10 -0.13
N THR A 132 -10.35 0.36 -0.15
CA THR A 132 -9.24 0.58 -1.10
C THR A 132 -9.71 0.43 -2.54
N ALA A 133 -10.55 -0.56 -2.85
CA ALA A 133 -11.11 -0.75 -4.19
C ALA A 133 -12.08 0.39 -4.57
N ALA A 134 -12.96 0.79 -3.64
CA ALA A 134 -13.91 1.88 -3.82
C ALA A 134 -13.25 3.26 -4.02
N PHE A 135 -12.22 3.57 -3.22
CA PHE A 135 -11.54 4.88 -3.20
C PHE A 135 -10.23 4.92 -4.01
N GLY A 136 -9.78 3.78 -4.52
CA GLY A 136 -8.71 3.64 -5.51
C GLY A 136 -7.29 3.49 -4.95
N THR A 137 -7.05 3.82 -3.67
CA THR A 137 -5.74 3.66 -3.04
C THR A 137 -5.88 3.50 -1.53
N GLU A 138 -4.95 2.76 -0.93
CA GLU A 138 -4.85 2.63 0.52
C GLU A 138 -4.54 3.96 1.21
N LEU A 139 -3.92 4.90 0.48
CA LEU A 139 -3.58 6.24 0.96
C LEU A 139 -4.73 7.24 0.83
N ALA A 140 -5.90 6.80 0.37
CA ALA A 140 -7.05 7.68 0.23
C ALA A 140 -7.48 8.18 1.63
N PRO A 141 -7.85 9.47 1.79
CA PRO A 141 -8.26 10.01 3.08
C PRO A 141 -9.35 9.20 3.78
N GLN A 142 -10.27 8.63 3.00
CA GLN A 142 -11.36 7.77 3.49
C GLN A 142 -10.86 6.45 4.07
N VAL A 143 -9.83 5.86 3.48
CA VAL A 143 -9.22 4.61 3.96
C VAL A 143 -8.35 4.89 5.19
N GLN A 144 -7.65 6.02 5.20
CA GLN A 144 -6.87 6.46 6.35
C GLN A 144 -7.76 6.77 7.56
N LEU A 145 -8.92 7.41 7.35
CA LEU A 145 -9.93 7.62 8.40
C LEU A 145 -10.29 6.30 9.10
N LEU A 146 -10.60 5.24 8.33
CA LEU A 146 -10.91 3.93 8.89
C LEU A 146 -9.75 3.34 9.70
N ARG A 147 -8.51 3.49 9.20
CA ARG A 147 -7.30 3.01 9.88
C ARG A 147 -7.07 3.75 11.18
N GLU A 148 -7.13 5.07 11.16
CA GLU A 148 -6.96 5.91 12.34
C GLU A 148 -8.05 5.65 13.39
N THR A 149 -9.31 5.52 13.00
CA THR A 149 -10.38 5.14 13.95
C THR A 149 -10.11 3.76 14.53
N ARG A 150 -9.73 2.77 13.72
CA ARG A 150 -9.38 1.44 14.22
C ARG A 150 -8.22 1.49 15.23
N ASP A 151 -7.13 2.12 14.84
CA ASP A 151 -5.87 2.07 15.57
C ASP A 151 -5.90 2.94 16.83
N ASN A 152 -6.48 4.14 16.74
CA ASN A 152 -6.48 5.09 17.85
C ASN A 152 -7.72 4.99 18.76
N VAL A 153 -8.85 4.47 18.25
CA VAL A 153 -10.12 4.43 19.01
C VAL A 153 -10.58 3.01 19.33
N LEU A 154 -10.52 2.06 18.40
CA LEU A 154 -11.02 0.71 18.66
C LEU A 154 -10.00 -0.12 19.44
N PHE A 155 -8.72 -0.10 19.05
CA PHE A 155 -7.67 -0.84 19.74
C PHE A 155 -7.23 -0.21 21.06
N SER A 156 -7.73 0.97 21.42
CA SER A 156 -7.46 1.57 22.73
C SER A 156 -8.25 0.92 23.87
N THR A 157 -9.20 0.02 23.59
CA THR A 157 -10.02 -0.67 24.60
C THR A 157 -10.15 -2.18 24.34
N GLY A 158 -10.50 -2.94 25.37
CA GLY A 158 -10.73 -4.38 25.27
C GLY A 158 -11.94 -4.72 24.39
N SER A 159 -13.04 -3.98 24.54
CA SER A 159 -14.27 -4.19 23.78
C SER A 159 -14.10 -3.88 22.29
N GLY A 160 -13.39 -2.81 21.94
CA GLY A 160 -13.08 -2.47 20.54
C GLY A 160 -12.13 -3.49 19.89
N THR A 161 -11.15 -3.99 20.64
CA THR A 161 -10.27 -5.08 20.18
C THR A 161 -11.05 -6.36 19.91
N ALA A 162 -11.94 -6.77 20.82
CA ALA A 162 -12.78 -7.95 20.64
C ALA A 162 -13.72 -7.81 19.43
N PHE A 163 -14.33 -6.63 19.24
CA PHE A 163 -15.12 -6.33 18.06
C PHE A 163 -14.31 -6.47 16.78
N MET A 164 -13.11 -5.88 16.72
CA MET A 164 -12.25 -5.93 15.54
C MET A 164 -11.79 -7.35 15.21
N THR A 165 -11.53 -8.18 16.21
CA THR A 165 -11.21 -9.60 16.01
C THR A 165 -12.35 -10.32 15.29
N GLY A 166 -13.58 -10.24 15.81
CA GLY A 166 -14.74 -10.89 15.18
C GLY A 166 -15.10 -10.28 13.83
N PHE A 167 -14.99 -8.95 13.69
CA PHE A 167 -15.19 -8.27 12.42
C PHE A 167 -14.20 -8.75 11.37
N ASN A 168 -12.91 -8.86 11.70
CA ASN A 168 -11.87 -9.30 10.77
C ASN A 168 -12.11 -10.73 10.28
N GLU A 169 -12.48 -11.66 11.16
CA GLU A 169 -12.80 -13.04 10.79
C GLU A 169 -13.88 -13.10 9.72
N PHE A 170 -14.93 -12.29 9.84
CA PHE A 170 -15.99 -12.23 8.85
C PHE A 170 -15.57 -11.43 7.60
N TYR A 171 -14.97 -10.25 7.79
CA TYR A 171 -14.61 -9.32 6.74
C TYR A 171 -13.68 -9.93 5.68
N TYR A 172 -12.65 -10.66 6.11
CA TYR A 172 -11.68 -11.24 5.16
C TYR A 172 -12.18 -12.49 4.45
N VAL A 173 -13.30 -13.08 4.87
CA VAL A 173 -13.94 -14.18 4.14
C VAL A 173 -14.55 -13.72 2.82
N PHE A 174 -15.12 -12.51 2.77
CA PHE A 174 -15.83 -12.04 1.56
C PHE A 174 -15.18 -10.83 0.88
N SER A 175 -14.39 -10.03 1.60
CA SER A 175 -13.83 -8.79 1.06
C SER A 175 -12.96 -8.94 -0.19
N PRO A 176 -12.15 -10.02 -0.38
CA PRO A 176 -11.38 -10.18 -1.61
C PRO A 176 -12.30 -10.26 -2.84
N THR A 177 -13.31 -11.12 -2.79
CA THR A 177 -14.28 -11.32 -3.88
C THR A 177 -15.02 -10.02 -4.23
N ILE A 178 -15.47 -9.26 -3.23
CA ILE A 178 -16.13 -7.97 -3.47
C ILE A 178 -15.17 -6.96 -4.11
N SER A 179 -13.93 -6.88 -3.60
CA SER A 179 -12.93 -5.95 -4.13
C SER A 179 -12.53 -6.27 -5.58
N ASP A 180 -12.55 -7.56 -5.96
CA ASP A 180 -12.31 -7.97 -7.34
C ASP A 180 -13.46 -7.58 -8.27
N TRP A 181 -14.70 -7.67 -7.80
CA TRP A 181 -15.86 -7.20 -8.56
C TRP A 181 -15.85 -5.67 -8.75
N GLU A 182 -15.40 -4.91 -7.75
CA GLU A 182 -15.23 -3.46 -7.86
C GLU A 182 -14.20 -3.08 -8.93
N ARG A 183 -13.12 -3.86 -9.06
CA ARG A 183 -12.09 -3.64 -10.11
C ARG A 183 -12.64 -3.90 -11.51
N GLN A 184 -13.58 -4.82 -11.66
CA GLN A 184 -14.15 -5.23 -12.95
C GLN A 184 -15.31 -4.34 -13.40
N SER A 185 -16.05 -3.73 -12.46
CA SER A 185 -17.25 -2.96 -12.76
C SER A 185 -17.19 -1.55 -12.14
N PRO A 186 -16.99 -0.50 -12.98
CA PRO A 186 -17.00 0.89 -12.51
C PRO A 186 -18.32 1.29 -11.83
N LEU A 187 -19.45 0.76 -12.31
CA LEU A 187 -20.77 1.04 -11.71
C LEU A 187 -20.90 0.40 -10.32
N PHE A 188 -20.39 -0.81 -10.15
CA PHE A 188 -20.40 -1.49 -8.85
C PHE A 188 -19.50 -0.75 -7.86
N LYS A 189 -18.29 -0.38 -8.27
CA LYS A 189 -17.37 0.46 -7.49
C LYS A 189 -18.04 1.75 -7.00
N GLU A 190 -18.72 2.47 -7.89
CA GLU A 190 -19.43 3.71 -7.51
C GLU A 190 -20.56 3.44 -6.53
N THR A 191 -21.30 2.34 -6.71
CA THR A 191 -22.35 1.92 -5.77
C THR A 191 -21.77 1.67 -4.38
N ILE A 192 -20.69 0.88 -4.28
CA ILE A 192 -19.99 0.64 -3.00
C ILE A 192 -19.49 1.96 -2.40
N ARG A 193 -18.92 2.86 -3.21
CA ARG A 193 -18.46 4.18 -2.75
C ARG A 193 -19.60 5.00 -2.13
N TYR A 194 -20.77 5.06 -2.78
CA TYR A 194 -21.95 5.73 -2.24
C TYR A 194 -22.47 5.05 -0.97
N THR A 195 -22.47 3.72 -0.92
CA THR A 195 -22.86 2.97 0.27
C THR A 195 -21.93 3.24 1.44
N LEU A 196 -20.61 3.31 1.24
CA LEU A 196 -19.64 3.53 2.32
C LEU A 196 -19.61 4.99 2.83
N THR A 197 -19.99 5.96 2.01
CA THR A 197 -19.84 7.39 2.35
C THR A 197 -20.58 7.79 3.63
N PRO A 198 -21.88 7.48 3.83
CA PRO A 198 -22.57 7.79 5.08
C PRO A 198 -21.92 7.16 6.31
N MET A 199 -21.45 5.91 6.19
CA MET A 199 -20.75 5.22 7.27
C MET A 199 -19.48 5.96 7.68
N LEU A 200 -18.65 6.37 6.72
CA LEU A 200 -17.44 7.14 7.01
C LEU A 200 -17.74 8.45 7.75
N TRP A 201 -18.81 9.16 7.36
CA TRP A 201 -19.24 10.39 8.02
C TRP A 201 -19.71 10.16 9.46
N THR A 202 -20.43 9.07 9.71
CA THR A 202 -20.82 8.74 11.09
C THR A 202 -19.63 8.28 11.93
N LEU A 203 -18.67 7.58 11.34
CA LEU A 203 -17.51 7.05 12.04
C LEU A 203 -16.52 8.16 12.43
N SER A 204 -16.42 9.23 11.63
CA SER A 204 -15.57 10.38 11.98
C SER A 204 -15.97 11.03 13.31
N ILE A 205 -17.21 10.84 13.78
CA ILE A 205 -17.64 11.30 15.11
C ILE A 205 -16.76 10.72 16.22
N LEU A 206 -16.33 9.46 16.10
CA LEU A 206 -15.46 8.81 17.09
C LEU A 206 -14.09 9.47 17.21
N GLN A 207 -13.60 10.12 16.16
CA GLN A 207 -12.31 10.81 16.18
C GLN A 207 -12.39 12.16 16.93
N PHE A 208 -13.58 12.75 17.06
CA PHE A 208 -13.78 14.03 17.75
C PHE A 208 -14.24 13.85 19.21
N THR A 209 -14.36 12.61 19.68
CA THR A 209 -14.78 12.29 21.05
C THR A 209 -13.64 11.66 21.82
N ASP A 210 -13.35 12.17 23.02
CA ASP A 210 -12.37 11.56 23.93
C ASP A 210 -12.92 10.26 24.52
N ILE A 211 -12.60 9.15 23.86
CA ILE A 211 -12.93 7.79 24.28
C ILE A 211 -11.83 7.31 25.23
N ASP A 212 -12.06 7.51 26.52
CA ASP A 212 -11.13 7.16 27.62
C ASP A 212 -11.57 5.90 28.40
N SER A 213 -12.69 5.30 28.04
CA SER A 213 -13.35 4.24 28.81
C SER A 213 -14.16 3.29 27.94
N GLU A 214 -14.28 2.03 28.39
CA GLU A 214 -15.02 0.98 27.66
C GLU A 214 -16.51 1.31 27.49
N SER A 215 -17.13 1.91 28.51
CA SER A 215 -18.55 2.26 28.48
C SER A 215 -18.86 3.34 27.44
N LYS A 216 -17.98 4.35 27.29
CA LYS A 216 -18.09 5.35 26.23
C LYS A 216 -17.93 4.71 24.85
N LEU A 217 -16.92 3.84 24.66
CA LEU A 217 -16.75 3.19 23.36
C LEU A 217 -17.98 2.36 22.98
N LEU A 218 -18.53 1.57 23.91
CA LEU A 218 -19.72 0.77 23.66
C LEU A 218 -20.94 1.66 23.37
N GLY A 219 -21.14 2.74 24.14
CA GLY A 219 -22.25 3.67 23.94
C GLY A 219 -22.21 4.35 22.56
N TYR A 220 -21.08 4.98 22.21
CA TYR A 220 -20.90 5.62 20.92
C TYR A 220 -20.88 4.62 19.76
N GLY A 221 -20.23 3.46 19.94
CA GLY A 221 -20.16 2.40 18.94
C GLY A 221 -21.54 1.85 18.58
N ILE A 222 -22.35 1.50 19.58
CA ILE A 222 -23.74 1.06 19.38
C ILE A 222 -24.56 2.18 18.74
N GLY A 223 -24.40 3.42 19.21
CA GLY A 223 -25.08 4.59 18.65
C GLY A 223 -24.79 4.78 17.16
N ILE A 224 -23.53 4.63 16.74
CA ILE A 224 -23.10 4.74 15.34
C ILE A 224 -23.65 3.58 14.51
N ILE A 225 -23.66 2.36 15.03
CA ILE A 225 -24.27 1.21 14.34
C ILE A 225 -25.75 1.48 14.09
N LEU A 226 -26.50 1.91 15.13
CA LEU A 226 -27.92 2.24 15.00
C LEU A 226 -28.16 3.41 14.04
N LEU A 227 -27.30 4.43 14.06
CA LEU A 227 -27.38 5.57 13.14
C LEU A 227 -27.17 5.13 11.69
N ASN A 228 -26.17 4.28 11.43
CA ASN A 228 -25.93 3.71 10.10
C ASN A 228 -27.11 2.91 9.61
N VAL A 229 -27.60 1.96 10.42
CA VAL A 229 -28.80 1.18 10.11
C VAL A 229 -29.95 2.12 9.78
N GLY A 230 -30.20 3.14 10.62
CA GLY A 230 -31.21 4.16 10.36
C GLY A 230 -31.07 4.82 8.98
N ILE A 231 -29.86 5.27 8.62
CA ILE A 231 -29.60 5.90 7.32
C ILE A 231 -29.89 4.93 6.17
N TYR A 232 -29.41 3.69 6.24
CA TYR A 232 -29.56 2.71 5.15
C TYR A 232 -31.00 2.23 4.94
N PHE A 233 -31.87 2.27 5.96
CA PHE A 233 -33.28 1.90 5.80
C PHE A 233 -34.19 3.10 5.56
N ILE A 234 -34.01 4.20 6.31
CA ILE A 234 -34.92 5.34 6.29
C ILE A 234 -34.77 6.15 5.00
N VAL A 235 -33.53 6.41 4.54
CA VAL A 235 -33.31 7.26 3.36
C VAL A 235 -33.88 6.61 2.09
N PRO A 236 -33.58 5.33 1.76
CA PRO A 236 -34.17 4.69 0.59
C PRO A 236 -35.69 4.58 0.68
N THR A 237 -36.24 4.23 1.85
CA THR A 237 -37.70 4.13 2.06
C THR A 237 -38.38 5.48 1.84
N GLY A 238 -37.81 6.57 2.36
CA GLY A 238 -38.33 7.92 2.18
C GLY A 238 -38.32 8.38 0.71
N ILE A 239 -37.27 8.04 -0.04
CA ILE A 239 -37.18 8.31 -1.49
C ILE A 239 -38.29 7.56 -2.24
N ILE A 240 -38.47 6.27 -1.97
CA ILE A 240 -39.52 5.45 -2.59
C ILE A 240 -40.91 6.03 -2.32
N LEU A 241 -41.19 6.42 -1.08
CA LEU A 241 -42.49 7.01 -0.70
C LEU A 241 -42.73 8.36 -1.41
N ARG A 242 -41.71 9.22 -1.54
CA ARG A 242 -41.82 10.48 -2.27
C ARG A 242 -42.04 10.26 -3.78
N LEU A 243 -41.32 9.34 -4.39
CA LEU A 243 -41.49 9.00 -5.81
C LEU A 243 -42.91 8.45 -6.08
N LYS A 244 -43.41 7.58 -5.20
CA LYS A 244 -44.80 7.08 -5.29
C LYS A 244 -45.84 8.19 -5.15
N LYS A 245 -45.53 9.25 -4.39
CA LYS A 245 -46.39 10.44 -4.25
C LYS A 245 -46.32 11.36 -5.47
N PHE A 246 -45.24 11.31 -6.25
CA PHE A 246 -45.06 12.12 -7.46
C PHE A 246 -45.64 11.46 -8.72
N ILE A 247 -45.74 10.13 -8.73
CA ILE A 247 -46.30 9.33 -9.83
C ILE A 247 -47.84 9.21 -9.75
N ARG A 248 -48.43 9.59 -8.61
CA ARG A 248 -49.87 9.58 -8.37
C ARG A 248 -50.44 10.99 -8.40
#